data_AF-A0A1W6WBX0-F1
#
_entry.id   AF-A0A1W6WBX0-F1
#
_cell.length_a   1.000
_cell.length_b   1.000
_cell.length_c   1.000
_cell.angle_alpha   90.00
_cell.angle_beta   90.00
_cell.angle_gamma   90.00
#
_symmetry.space_group_name_H-M   'P 1'
#
loop_
_entity.id
_entity.type
_entity.pdbx_description
1 polymer ?
#
loop_
_entity_poly.entity_id
_entity_poly.type
_entity_poly.pdbx_seq_one_letter_code
_entity_poly.pdbx_strand_id
1 'polypeptide(L)'
;MKTDADFWNAVNTLLAESEIVVDRPKGSVHPHWPDFVYPADYGYLKGTASMDGSGIDVWIGSELHRQADAILCTIDLLKRDSEIKILIGCTEAEKSLIVNAQNQSSNMKAILVRRTV
;
A
#
# COMPACT_ATOMS: atom_id res chain seq x y z
N MET A 1 -4.86 7.10 20.58
CA MET A 1 -3.90 7.59 21.60
C MET A 1 -2.93 8.57 20.95
N LYS A 2 -2.18 9.40 21.71
CA LYS A 2 -1.24 10.39 21.15
C LYS A 2 -0.29 9.78 20.10
N THR A 3 0.15 8.55 20.31
CA THR A 3 1.02 7.78 19.40
C THR A 3 0.42 7.54 18.02
N ASP A 4 -0.91 7.37 17.92
CA ASP A 4 -1.57 7.10 16.64
C ASP A 4 -1.58 8.36 15.78
N ALA A 5 -1.90 9.51 16.38
CA ALA A 5 -1.86 10.81 15.70
C ALA A 5 -0.43 11.15 15.23
N ASP A 6 0.57 10.93 16.08
CA ASP A 6 1.98 11.16 15.73
C ASP A 6 2.44 10.27 14.56
N PHE A 7 2.05 8.98 14.55
CA PHE A 7 2.33 8.06 13.44
C PHE A 7 1.74 8.58 12.13
N TRP A 8 0.47 8.98 12.15
CA TRP A 8 -0.23 9.44 10.97
C TRP A 8 0.26 10.80 10.46
N ASN A 9 0.72 11.67 11.36
CA ASN A 9 1.41 12.91 10.99
C ASN A 9 2.76 12.63 10.29
N ALA A 10 3.51 11.63 10.76
CA ALA A 10 4.74 11.20 10.08
C ALA A 10 4.43 10.67 8.67
N VAL A 11 3.39 9.85 8.51
CA VAL A 11 2.92 9.39 7.18
C VAL A 11 2.56 10.57 6.28
N ASN A 12 1.78 11.53 6.77
CA ASN A 12 1.39 12.71 5.98
C ASN A 12 2.62 13.54 5.55
N THR A 13 3.60 13.71 6.44
CA THR A 13 4.85 14.44 6.14
C THR A 13 5.65 13.73 5.06
N LEU A 14 5.84 12.42 5.21
CA LEU A 14 6.54 11.59 4.22
C LEU A 14 5.88 11.68 2.83
N LEU A 15 4.54 11.61 2.76
CA LEU A 15 3.81 11.74 1.50
C LEU A 15 3.92 13.12 0.88
N ALA A 16 3.91 14.18 1.68
CA ALA A 16 4.03 15.56 1.19
C ALA A 16 5.43 15.86 0.64
N GLU A 17 6.46 15.20 1.17
CA GLU A 17 7.86 15.38 0.77
C GLU A 17 8.32 14.41 -0.33
N SER A 18 7.47 13.47 -0.75
CA SER A 18 7.81 12.43 -1.72
C SER A 18 7.08 12.59 -3.05
N GLU A 19 7.76 12.24 -4.14
CA GLU A 19 7.12 12.05 -5.45
C GLU A 19 6.46 10.66 -5.48
N ILE A 20 5.16 10.61 -5.77
CA ILE A 20 4.42 9.34 -5.97
C ILE A 20 4.61 8.89 -7.42
N VAL A 21 5.17 7.71 -7.61
CA VAL A 21 5.35 7.09 -8.94
C VAL A 21 4.42 5.90 -9.08
N VAL A 22 3.57 5.89 -10.11
CA VAL A 22 2.72 4.74 -10.46
C VAL A 22 3.52 3.82 -11.38
N ASP A 23 3.76 2.58 -10.94
CA ASP A 23 4.50 1.56 -11.69
C ASP A 23 3.57 0.49 -12.28
N ARG A 24 2.42 0.27 -11.64
CA ARG A 24 1.43 -0.75 -12.01
C ARG A 24 0.04 -0.13 -12.02
N PRO A 25 -0.41 0.39 -13.17
CA PRO A 25 -1.75 0.97 -13.28
C PRO A 25 -2.83 -0.06 -12.94
N LYS A 26 -3.97 0.42 -12.43
CA LYS A 26 -5.17 -0.38 -12.18
C LYS A 26 -5.54 -1.20 -13.42
N GLY A 27 -5.80 -2.49 -13.23
CA GLY A 27 -6.14 -3.42 -14.30
C GLY A 27 -4.94 -3.99 -15.05
N SER A 28 -3.72 -3.54 -14.77
CA SER A 28 -2.51 -4.21 -15.30
C SER A 28 -2.30 -5.56 -14.63
N VAL A 29 -1.63 -6.47 -15.34
CA VAL A 29 -1.28 -7.82 -14.87
C VAL A 29 0.12 -7.80 -14.27
N HIS A 30 0.33 -8.51 -13.16
CA HIS A 30 1.65 -8.63 -12.55
C HIS A 30 2.63 -9.39 -13.47
N PRO A 31 3.84 -8.86 -13.74
CA PRO A 31 4.75 -9.42 -14.75
C PRO A 31 5.18 -10.87 -14.47
N HIS A 32 5.29 -11.23 -13.20
CA HIS A 32 5.68 -12.59 -12.76
C HIS A 32 4.50 -13.45 -12.28
N TRP A 33 3.30 -12.89 -12.14
CA TRP A 33 2.13 -13.57 -11.57
C TRP A 33 0.90 -13.26 -12.45
N PRO A 34 0.70 -13.98 -13.56
CA PRO A 34 -0.30 -13.62 -14.57
C PRO A 34 -1.74 -13.63 -14.06
N ASP A 35 -2.02 -14.37 -12.97
CA ASP A 35 -3.33 -14.42 -12.33
C ASP A 35 -3.60 -13.21 -11.40
N PHE A 36 -2.59 -12.38 -11.12
CA PHE A 36 -2.74 -11.20 -10.29
C PHE A 36 -2.97 -9.96 -11.16
N VAL A 37 -4.17 -9.36 -11.00
CA VAL A 37 -4.55 -8.10 -11.64
C VAL A 37 -4.63 -7.02 -10.55
N TYR A 38 -3.97 -5.89 -10.78
CA TYR A 38 -3.93 -4.79 -9.81
C TYR A 38 -5.33 -4.15 -9.63
N PRO A 39 -5.94 -4.22 -8.43
CA PRO A 39 -7.30 -3.70 -8.20
C PRO A 39 -7.38 -2.17 -8.11
N ALA A 40 -6.25 -1.51 -7.90
CA ALA A 40 -6.05 -0.06 -7.86
C ALA A 40 -4.65 0.26 -8.41
N ASP A 41 -4.36 1.54 -8.62
CA ASP A 41 -3.01 1.95 -9.03
C ASP A 41 -2.02 1.58 -7.91
N TYR A 42 -0.87 1.05 -8.32
CA TYR A 42 0.19 0.62 -7.42
C TYR A 42 1.53 1.17 -7.86
N GLY A 43 2.37 1.50 -6.89
CA GLY A 43 3.67 2.08 -7.15
C GLY A 43 4.41 2.37 -5.85
N TYR A 44 5.24 3.42 -5.86
CA TYR A 44 6.14 3.70 -4.75
C TYR A 44 6.40 5.19 -4.55
N LEU A 45 6.94 5.54 -3.38
CA LEU A 45 7.47 6.86 -3.06
C LEU A 45 8.94 6.97 -3.49
N LYS A 46 9.24 7.84 -4.44
CA LYS A 46 10.61 8.01 -4.96
C LYS A 46 11.52 8.66 -3.92
N GLY A 47 12.76 8.18 -3.83
CA GLY A 47 13.75 8.68 -2.86
C GLY A 47 13.56 8.14 -1.45
N THR A 48 12.68 7.15 -1.25
CA THR A 48 12.50 6.43 0.01
C THR A 48 13.07 5.02 -0.09
N ALA A 49 13.09 4.29 1.03
CA ALA A 49 13.54 2.91 1.09
C ALA A 49 12.58 2.03 1.93
N SER A 50 12.15 0.90 1.37
CA SER A 50 11.50 -0.23 2.03
C SER A 50 12.56 -1.26 2.45
N MET A 51 12.12 -2.39 3.00
CA MET A 51 13.00 -3.46 3.50
C MET A 51 13.92 -4.05 2.42
N ASP A 52 13.46 -4.07 1.18
CA ASP A 52 14.19 -4.58 0.01
C ASP A 52 15.16 -3.55 -0.61
N GLY A 53 15.19 -2.32 -0.07
CA GLY A 53 15.95 -1.19 -0.61
C GLY A 53 15.27 -0.45 -1.76
N SER A 54 14.09 -0.89 -2.21
CA SER A 54 13.25 -0.19 -3.19
C SER A 54 12.45 0.93 -2.53
N GLY A 55 11.74 1.76 -3.30
CA GLY A 55 10.87 2.78 -2.71
C GLY A 55 9.74 2.19 -1.87
N ILE A 56 9.25 2.93 -0.87
CA ILE A 56 8.11 2.54 -0.04
C ILE A 56 6.88 2.37 -0.91
N ASP A 57 6.29 1.18 -0.86
CA ASP A 57 5.11 0.80 -1.63
C ASP A 57 3.87 1.60 -1.25
N VAL A 58 3.09 1.95 -2.28
CA VAL A 58 1.80 2.64 -2.13
C VAL A 58 0.72 2.04 -3.04
N TRP A 59 -0.49 2.01 -2.52
CA TRP A 59 -1.72 1.86 -3.29
C TRP A 59 -2.38 3.23 -3.41
N ILE A 60 -2.85 3.56 -4.60
CA ILE A 60 -3.45 4.85 -4.91
C ILE A 60 -4.88 4.60 -5.39
N GLY A 61 -5.85 5.08 -4.61
CA GLY A 61 -7.25 4.95 -4.93
C GLY A 61 -7.81 6.12 -5.71
N SER A 62 -9.13 6.09 -5.89
CA SER A 62 -9.87 7.04 -6.72
C SER A 62 -10.41 8.26 -5.98
N GLU A 63 -10.25 8.35 -4.65
CA GLU A 63 -10.72 9.52 -3.91
C GLU A 63 -9.91 10.77 -4.27
N LEU A 64 -10.63 11.89 -4.44
CA LEU A 64 -10.03 13.19 -4.77
C LEU A 64 -9.07 13.68 -3.68
N HIS A 65 -9.42 13.41 -2.43
CA HIS A 65 -8.56 13.68 -1.29
C HIS A 65 -7.55 12.54 -1.16
N ARG A 66 -6.33 12.77 -1.66
CA ARG A 66 -5.20 11.83 -1.59
C ARG A 66 -4.61 11.72 -0.17
N GLN A 67 -5.47 11.58 0.84
CA GLN A 67 -5.04 11.35 2.21
C GLN A 67 -4.79 9.86 2.43
N ALA A 68 -3.73 9.52 3.16
CA ALA A 68 -3.56 8.16 3.63
C ALA A 68 -4.30 7.97 4.96
N ASP A 69 -5.22 7.00 4.98
CA ASP A 69 -6.03 6.66 6.15
C ASP A 69 -5.95 5.16 6.49
N ALA A 70 -5.14 4.41 5.76
CA ALA A 70 -4.85 3.03 6.06
C ALA A 70 -3.44 2.64 5.60
N ILE A 71 -2.89 1.63 6.26
CA ILE A 71 -1.72 0.90 5.80
C ILE A 71 -2.05 -0.58 5.74
N LEU A 72 -1.39 -1.29 4.83
CA LEU A 72 -1.47 -2.73 4.72
C LEU A 72 -0.14 -3.33 5.21
N CYS A 73 -0.20 -4.20 6.21
CA CYS A 73 0.96 -4.97 6.66
C CYS A 73 0.88 -6.37 6.06
N THR A 74 1.98 -6.82 5.47
CA THR A 74 2.07 -8.11 4.78
C THR A 74 3.15 -8.99 5.39
N ILE A 75 2.93 -10.30 5.35
CA ILE A 75 3.92 -11.35 5.61
C ILE A 75 4.00 -12.21 4.34
N ASP A 76 5.19 -12.35 3.78
CA ASP A 76 5.46 -13.19 2.60
C ASP A 76 6.40 -14.34 2.96
N LEU A 77 5.89 -15.57 2.87
CA LEU A 77 6.61 -16.79 3.20
C LEU A 77 7.61 -17.21 2.13
N LEU A 78 7.43 -16.78 0.87
CA LEU A 78 8.37 -17.07 -0.22
C LEU A 78 9.57 -16.13 -0.14
N LYS A 79 9.33 -14.83 0.00
CA LYS A 79 10.39 -13.83 0.16
C LYS A 79 11.04 -13.87 1.54
N ARG A 80 10.31 -14.40 2.53
CA ARG A 80 10.71 -14.44 3.95
C ARG A 80 10.88 -13.05 4.53
N ASP A 81 9.99 -12.13 4.16
CA ASP A 81 9.99 -10.74 4.60
C ASP A 81 8.61 -10.29 5.11
N SER A 82 8.57 -9.04 5.55
CA SER A 82 7.35 -8.34 5.91
C SER A 82 7.40 -6.93 5.35
N GLU A 83 6.27 -6.42 4.90
CA GLU A 83 6.22 -5.10 4.26
C GLU A 83 4.97 -4.31 4.64
N ILE A 84 5.15 -2.99 4.79
CA ILE A 84 4.08 -2.02 4.98
C ILE A 84 3.84 -1.31 3.64
N LYS A 85 2.57 -1.21 3.23
CA LYS A 85 2.14 -0.50 2.03
C LYS A 85 1.15 0.59 2.42
N ILE A 86 1.37 1.83 1.99
CA ILE A 86 0.51 2.97 2.35
C ILE A 86 -0.68 3.04 1.37
N LEU A 87 -1.90 3.18 1.87
CA LEU A 87 -3.10 3.35 1.03
C LEU A 87 -3.47 4.84 0.98
N ILE A 88 -3.46 5.43 -0.21
CA ILE A 88 -3.63 6.87 -0.44
C ILE A 88 -4.92 7.09 -1.22
N GLY A 89 -5.90 7.78 -0.61
CA GLY A 89 -7.18 8.10 -1.26
C GLY A 89 -7.95 6.86 -1.71
N CYS A 90 -7.85 5.75 -0.98
CA CYS A 90 -8.56 4.51 -1.29
C CYS A 90 -9.96 4.52 -0.66
N THR A 91 -10.98 4.36 -1.50
CA THR A 91 -12.34 4.09 -1.04
C THR A 91 -12.39 2.80 -0.22
N GLU A 92 -13.41 2.61 0.64
CA GLU A 92 -13.57 1.34 1.38
C GLU A 92 -13.72 0.11 0.46
N ALA A 93 -14.32 0.30 -0.73
CA ALA A 93 -14.40 -0.73 -1.74
C ALA A 93 -13.00 -1.11 -2.28
N GLU A 94 -12.18 -0.12 -2.61
CA GLU A 94 -10.79 -0.35 -3.06
C GLU A 94 -9.94 -0.98 -1.97
N LYS A 95 -10.02 -0.51 -0.72
CA LYS A 95 -9.32 -1.12 0.43
C LYS A 95 -9.67 -2.60 0.55
N SER A 96 -10.96 -2.94 0.43
CA SER A 96 -11.42 -4.33 0.48
C SER A 96 -10.88 -5.18 -0.68
N LEU A 97 -10.89 -4.64 -1.91
CA LEU A 97 -10.32 -5.31 -3.07
C LEU A 97 -8.80 -5.53 -2.93
N ILE A 98 -8.06 -4.53 -2.44
CA ILE A 98 -6.62 -4.59 -2.19
C ILE A 98 -6.30 -5.67 -1.14
N VAL A 99 -7.02 -5.67 -0.01
CA VAL A 99 -6.85 -6.69 1.04
C VAL A 99 -7.11 -8.09 0.50
N ASN A 100 -8.20 -8.26 -0.27
CA ASN A 100 -8.53 -9.55 -0.87
C ASN A 100 -7.44 -10.01 -1.83
N ALA A 101 -7.00 -9.15 -2.75
CA ALA A 101 -5.93 -9.45 -3.72
C ALA A 101 -4.64 -9.90 -3.02
N GLN A 102 -4.21 -9.18 -1.97
CA GLN A 102 -2.99 -9.48 -1.22
C GLN A 102 -3.10 -10.74 -0.33
N ASN A 103 -4.29 -11.30 -0.18
CA ASN A 103 -4.54 -12.53 0.60
C ASN A 103 -4.88 -13.76 -0.27
N GLN A 104 -4.94 -13.64 -1.60
CA GLN A 104 -5.30 -14.73 -2.52
C GLN A 104 -4.30 -15.89 -2.49
N SER A 105 -3.01 -15.59 -2.35
CA SER A 105 -1.95 -16.60 -2.31
C SER A 105 -1.90 -17.33 -0.98
N SER A 106 -1.49 -18.60 -0.98
CA SER A 106 -1.17 -19.35 0.24
C SER A 106 0.09 -18.83 0.94
N ASN A 107 0.99 -18.17 0.21
CA ASN A 107 2.29 -17.74 0.71
C ASN A 107 2.33 -16.31 1.26
N MET A 108 1.31 -15.50 0.96
CA MET A 108 1.27 -14.11 1.43
C MET A 108 -0.04 -13.85 2.16
N LYS A 109 0.04 -13.14 3.28
CA LYS A 109 -1.12 -12.68 4.05
C LYS A 109 -0.97 -11.22 4.43
N ALA A 110 -2.10 -10.52 4.44
CA ALA A 110 -2.17 -9.10 4.67
C ALA A 110 -3.24 -8.72 5.70
N ILE A 111 -2.91 -7.78 6.59
CA ILE A 111 -3.87 -7.13 7.49
C ILE A 111 -3.95 -5.64 7.18
N LEU A 112 -5.14 -5.07 7.33
CA LEU A 112 -5.39 -3.65 7.13
C LEU A 112 -5.45 -2.93 8.48
N VAL A 113 -4.55 -1.96 8.68
CA VAL A 113 -4.54 -1.09 9.85
C VAL A 113 -5.09 0.26 9.43
N ARG A 114 -6.18 0.70 10.08
CA ARG A 114 -6.87 1.95 9.75
C ARG A 114 -6.46 3.08 10.68
N ARG A 115 -6.49 4.30 10.16
CA ARG A 115 -6.45 5.53 10.94
C ARG A 115 -7.73 5.61 11.75
N THR A 116 -7.62 5.38 13.05
CA THR A 116 -8.70 5.65 13.99
C THR A 116 -8.88 7.16 14.12
N VAL A 117 -10.13 7.61 14.02
CA VAL A 117 -10.52 9.01 14.24
C VAL A 117 -10.36 9.39 15.71
#